data_AF-A0A0H3HK63-F1
#
_entry.id   AF-A0A0H3HK63-F1
#
_cell.length_a   1.000
_cell.length_b   1.000
_cell.length_c   1.000
_cell.angle_alpha   90.00
_cell.angle_beta   90.00
_cell.angle_gamma   90.00
#
_symmetry.space_group_name_H-M   'P 1'
#
loop_
_entity.id
_entity.type
_entity.pdbx_description
1 polymer ?
#
loop_
_entity_poly.entity_id
_entity_poly.type
_entity_poly.pdbx_seq_one_letter_code
_entity_poly.pdbx_strand_id
1 'polypeptide(L)' 'MAIRRSEALTGNRFIAFPGCPLEGVELDDGQIEMRFPRSEEIRTVLINWLVYWGTPFRVLP' A
#
# COMPACT_ATOMS: atom_id res chain seq x y z
N MET A 1 3.98 9.88 7.67
CA MET A 1 2.55 9.93 8.04
C MET A 1 1.74 9.57 6.80
N ALA A 2 0.92 8.53 6.84
CA ALA A 2 0.13 8.08 5.68
C ALA A 2 -1.21 8.83 5.59
N ILE A 3 -1.64 9.15 4.37
CA ILE A 3 -2.94 9.75 4.06
C ILE A 3 -3.93 8.61 3.86
N ARG A 4 -5.07 8.67 4.54
CA ARG A 4 -6.15 7.67 4.43
C ARG A 4 -7.39 8.30 3.84
N ARG A 5 -8.02 7.61 2.90
CA ARG A 5 -9.29 8.03 2.28
C ARG A 5 -10.25 6.85 2.23
N SER A 6 -11.36 6.96 2.95
CA SER A 6 -12.46 6.00 2.87
C SER A 6 -13.38 6.32 1.70
N GLU A 7 -13.63 5.34 0.83
CA GLU A 7 -14.58 5.43 -0.28
C GLU A 7 -15.94 4.87 0.14
N ALA A 8 -16.96 5.73 0.15
CA ALA A 8 -18.29 5.40 0.68
C ALA A 8 -19.08 4.38 -0.17
N LEU A 9 -18.71 4.21 -1.45
CA LEU A 9 -19.43 3.32 -2.38
C LEU A 9 -18.99 1.86 -2.27
N THR A 10 -17.70 1.63 -2.03
CA THR A 10 -17.11 0.28 -1.96
C THR A 10 -16.80 -0.14 -0.53
N GLY A 11 -16.75 0.81 0.41
CA GLY A 11 -16.26 0.58 1.77
C GLY A 11 -14.73 0.52 1.86
N ASN A 12 -14.02 0.68 0.74
CA ASN A 12 -12.58 0.58 0.71
C ASN A 12 -11.91 1.74 1.43
N ARG A 13 -10.90 1.42 2.23
CA ARG A 13 -10.09 2.41 2.91
C ARG A 13 -8.75 2.55 2.20
N PHE A 14 -8.65 3.51 1.31
CA PHE A 14 -7.42 3.76 0.58
C PHE A 14 -6.36 4.38 1.48
N ILE A 15 -5.11 4.00 1.25
CA ILE A 15 -3.94 4.54 1.92
C ILE A 15 -2.90 4.97 0.88
N ALA A 16 -2.37 6.18 1.05
CA ALA A 16 -1.30 6.75 0.24
C ALA A 16 -0.20 7.27 1.15
N PHE A 17 1.05 7.08 0.75
CA PHE A 17 2.21 7.55 1.49
C PHE A 17 2.80 8.76 0.75
N PRO A 18 2.92 9.95 1.38
CA PRO A 18 3.56 11.10 0.74
C PRO A 18 4.96 10.74 0.22
N GLY A 19 5.21 10.99 -1.07
CA GLY A 19 6.45 10.58 -1.76
C GLY A 19 6.41 9.18 -2.39
N CYS A 20 5.32 8.42 -2.22
CA CYS A 20 5.07 7.18 -2.95
C CYS A 20 4.09 7.44 -4.10
N PRO A 21 4.41 7.05 -5.35
CA PRO A 21 3.43 7.07 -6.44
C PRO A 21 2.39 5.94 -6.32
N LEU A 22 2.41 5.16 -5.24
CA LEU A 22 1.58 3.97 -5.07
C LEU A 22 0.51 4.20 -4.02
N GLU A 23 -0.68 3.71 -4.36
CA GLU A 23 -1.88 3.70 -3.53
C GLU A 23 -2.23 2.24 -3.21
N GLY A 24 -2.73 2.01 -2.00
CA GLY A 24 -3.21 0.69 -1.57
C GLY A 24 -4.58 0.78 -0.92
N VAL A 25 -5.20 -0.38 -0.70
CA VAL A 25 -6.44 -0.55 0.07
C VAL A 25 -6.09 -1.22 1.39
N GLU A 26 -6.41 -0.55 2.50
CA GLU A 26 -6.34 -1.08 3.85
C GLU A 26 -7.47 -2.10 4.04
N LEU A 27 -7.10 -3.28 4.49
CA LEU A 27 -7.98 -4.43 4.74
C LEU A 27 -8.39 -4.46 6.22
N ASP A 28 -9.42 -5.25 6.53
CA ASP A 28 -9.95 -5.37 7.89
C ASP A 28 -8.96 -5.94 8.91
N ASP A 29 -7.94 -6.67 8.45
CA ASP A 29 -6.86 -7.23 9.27
C ASP A 29 -5.66 -6.27 9.45
N GLY A 30 -5.78 -5.03 8.97
CA GLY A 30 -4.74 -4.01 9.04
C GLY A 30 -3.63 -4.18 8.00
N GLN A 31 -3.75 -5.15 7.09
CA GLN A 31 -2.83 -5.28 5.95
C GLN A 31 -3.19 -4.27 4.85
N ILE A 32 -2.21 -3.99 4.00
CA ILE A 32 -2.41 -3.13 2.83
C ILE A 32 -2.33 -3.99 1.58
N GLU A 33 -3.39 -3.99 0.79
CA GLU A 33 -3.47 -4.57 -0.54
C GLU A 33 -3.06 -3.53 -1.58
N MET A 34 -2.15 -3.88 -2.47
CA MET A 34 -1.63 -2.98 -3.49
C MET A 34 -1.47 -3.69 -4.82
N ARG A 35 -1.77 -2.99 -5.92
CA ARG A 35 -1.43 -3.50 -7.26
C ARG A 35 0.08 -3.47 -7.41
N PHE A 36 0.66 -4.65 -7.58
CA PHE A 36 2.10 -4.79 -7.59
C PHE A 36 2.72 -4.09 -8.81
N PRO A 37 3.71 -3.20 -8.64
CA PRO A 37 4.36 -2.53 -9.76
C PRO A 37 5.05 -3.54 -10.68
N ARG A 38 4.83 -3.42 -11.99
CA ARG A 38 5.48 -4.29 -12.99
C ARG A 38 7.00 -4.08 -13.06
N SER A 39 7.48 -2.89 -12.71
CA SER A 39 8.92 -2.57 -12.64
C SER A 39 9.56 -3.15 -11.36
N GLU A 40 10.65 -3.91 -11.54
CA GLU A 40 11.39 -4.56 -10.46
C GLU A 40 12.12 -3.58 -9.54
N GLU A 41 12.58 -2.43 -10.07
CA GLU A 41 13.22 -1.39 -9.26
C GLU A 41 12.21 -0.73 -8.32
N ILE A 42 11.03 -0.37 -8.85
CA ILE A 42 9.94 0.22 -8.04
C ILE A 42 9.48 -0.78 -6.98
N ARG A 43 9.40 -2.06 -7.34
CA ARG A 43 9.08 -3.16 -6.43
C ARG A 43 10.07 -3.25 -5.27
N THR A 44 11.37 -3.25 -5.57
CA THR A 44 12.43 -3.39 -4.56
C THR A 44 12.45 -2.20 -3.61
N VAL A 45 12.31 -0.99 -4.14
CA VAL A 45 12.23 0.24 -3.32
C VAL A 45 11.01 0.20 -2.39
N LEU A 46 9.85 -0.24 -2.89
CA LEU A 46 8.63 -0.34 -2.09
C LEU A 46 8.73 -1.36 -0.96
N ILE A 47 9.25 -2.56 -1.25
CA ILE A 47 9.45 -3.60 -0.24
C ILE A 47 10.40 -3.10 0.84
N ASN A 48 11.54 -2.53 0.45
CA ASN A 48 12.51 -1.99 1.41
C ASN A 48 11.90 -0.90 2.29
N TRP A 49 11.05 -0.06 1.71
CA TRP A 49 10.38 1.01 2.46
C TRP A 49 9.34 0.47 3.44
N LEU A 50 8.51 -0.49 3.05
CA LEU A 50 7.53 -1.12 3.93
C LEU A 50 8.20 -1.88 5.08
N VAL A 51 9.28 -2.60 4.78
CA VAL A 51 10.12 -3.28 5.79
C VAL A 51 10.75 -2.27 6.75
N TYR A 52 11.30 -1.16 6.24
CA TYR A 52 11.91 -0.12 7.07
C TYR A 52 10.94 0.45 8.11
N TRP A 53 9.66 0.63 7.75
CA TRP A 53 8.64 1.14 8.67
C TRP A 53 7.89 0.05 9.44
N GLY A 54 8.20 -1.22 9.24
CA GLY A 54 7.53 -2.34 9.91
C GLY A 54 6.06 -2.50 9.51
N THR A 55 5.70 -2.08 8.29
CA THR A 55 4.31 -2.14 7.81
C THR A 55 4.01 -3.53 7.22
N PRO A 56 3.01 -4.27 7.72
CA PRO A 56 2.62 -5.55 7.13
C PRO A 56 1.98 -5.37 5.75
N PHE A 57 2.36 -6.21 4.78
CA PHE A 57 1.86 -6.15 3.41
C PHE A 57 1.71 -7.54 2.79
N ARG A 58 0.81 -7.68 1.82
CA ARG A 58 0.69 -8.87 0.96
C ARG A 58 0.82 -8.51 -0.51
N VAL A 59 1.46 -9.41 -1.26
CA VAL A 59 1.61 -9.29 -2.71
C VAL A 59 0.66 -10.27 -3.37
N LEU A 60 -0.21 -9.77 -4.24
CA LEU A 60 -1.05 -10.61 -5.09
C LEU A 60 -0.27 -11.04 -6.34
N PRO A 61 -0.49 -12.26 -6.86
CA PRO A 61 0.10 -12.72 -8.11
C PRO A 61 -0.30 -11.86 -9.32
#